data_AF-F5YUW7-F1
#
_entry.id   AF-F5YUW7-F1
#
_cell.length_a   1.000
_cell.length_b   1.000
_cell.length_c   1.000
_cell.angle_alpha   90.00
_cell.angle_beta   90.00
_cell.angle_gamma   90.00
#
_symmetry.space_group_name_H-M   'P 1'
#
loop_
_entity.id
_entity.type
_entity.pdbx_description
1 polymer ?
#
loop_
_entity_poly.entity_id
_entity_poly.type
_entity_poly.pdbx_seq_one_letter_code
_entity_poly.pdbx_strand_id
1 'polypeptide(L)'
;MAGAITAASREQNAACARELAAIGELYTRRAPEQDIDRANWAVDGHANVVAEVSAALGISRGRARGLLRYAIDLRERLPRVAEVFARGDIDFRLMAAVVSRTELVEDPELVAKLDAAVAKHAHRWMRLSKPKLIERIDMWVARFDPAGRRMPNQNDDDRYVEIGPVDSGLAGIWAQLRAPDGAALDRKLDALAATVCRNDPRTKRERRADAFGTLAAGLDAMRCECG
;
A
#
# COMPACT_ATOMS: atom_id res chain seq x y z
N MET A 1 -28.98 15.56 3.43
CA MET A 1 -28.16 14.46 4.01
C MET A 1 -27.13 13.92 3.02
N ALA A 2 -27.51 13.43 1.83
CA ALA A 2 -26.54 12.90 0.86
C ALA A 2 -25.41 13.88 0.47
N GLY A 3 -25.72 15.16 0.25
CA GLY A 3 -24.70 16.18 -0.05
C GLY A 3 -23.67 16.40 1.07
N ALA A 4 -24.10 16.30 2.34
CA ALA A 4 -23.19 16.43 3.48
C ALA A 4 -22.22 15.24 3.59
N ILE A 5 -22.71 14.02 3.28
CA ILE A 5 -21.88 12.80 3.21
C ILE A 5 -20.81 12.95 2.13
N THR A 6 -21.19 13.42 0.94
CA THR A 6 -20.24 13.65 -0.15
C THR A 6 -19.22 14.74 0.18
N ALA A 7 -19.66 15.86 0.79
CA ALA A 7 -18.76 16.94 1.18
C ALA A 7 -17.71 16.47 2.21
N ALA A 8 -18.15 15.79 3.28
CA ALA A 8 -17.26 15.27 4.32
C ALA A 8 -16.26 14.26 3.74
N SER A 9 -16.69 13.39 2.83
CA SER A 9 -15.80 12.44 2.16
C SER A 9 -14.73 13.14 1.31
N ARG A 10 -15.09 14.19 0.56
CA ARG A 10 -14.12 14.97 -0.22
C ARG A 10 -13.13 15.72 0.67
N GLU A 11 -13.60 16.28 1.78
CA GLU A 11 -12.75 16.95 2.75
C GLU A 11 -11.74 15.99 3.39
N GLN A 12 -12.18 14.79 3.76
CA GLN A 12 -11.29 13.74 4.28
C GLN A 12 -10.21 13.34 3.24
N ASN A 13 -10.60 13.16 1.98
CA ASN A 13 -9.65 12.86 0.91
C ASN A 13 -8.64 14.00 0.72
N ALA A 14 -9.11 15.25 0.68
CA ALA A 14 -8.26 16.43 0.55
C ALA A 14 -7.31 16.60 1.75
N ALA A 15 -7.75 16.28 2.97
CA ALA A 15 -6.91 16.29 4.16
C ALA A 15 -5.79 15.24 4.07
N CYS A 16 -6.13 14.02 3.63
CA CYS A 16 -5.14 12.96 3.40
C CYS A 16 -4.12 13.35 2.31
N ALA A 17 -4.56 14.01 1.24
CA ALA A 17 -3.67 14.53 0.22
C ALA A 17 -2.70 15.60 0.77
N ARG A 18 -3.17 16.49 1.65
CA ARG A 18 -2.32 17.49 2.31
C ARG A 18 -1.28 16.85 3.24
N GLU A 19 -1.66 15.78 3.95
CA GLU A 19 -0.71 15.00 4.77
C GLU A 19 0.41 14.42 3.90
N LEU A 20 0.08 13.75 2.80
CA LEU A 20 1.09 13.20 1.88
C LEU A 20 1.95 14.30 1.24
N ALA A 21 1.35 15.43 0.87
CA ALA A 21 2.11 16.57 0.35
C ALA A 21 3.12 17.12 1.37
N ALA A 22 2.74 17.21 2.65
CA ALA A 22 3.64 17.63 3.72
C ALA A 22 4.78 16.62 3.96
N ILE A 23 4.49 15.32 3.89
CA ILE A 23 5.50 14.26 3.97
C ILE A 23 6.48 14.36 2.79
N GLY A 24 5.98 14.61 1.57
CA GLY A 24 6.81 14.77 0.38
C GLY A 24 7.69 16.02 0.44
N GLU A 25 7.16 17.12 0.97
CA GLU A 25 7.94 18.34 1.22
C GLU A 25 9.03 18.12 2.27
N LEU A 26 8.73 17.40 3.36
CA LEU A 26 9.72 17.01 4.36
C LEU A 26 10.86 16.20 3.72
N TYR A 27 10.52 15.23 2.86
CA TYR A 27 11.51 14.45 2.12
C TYR A 27 12.43 15.34 1.26
N THR A 28 11.85 16.24 0.46
CA THR A 28 12.63 17.14 -0.41
C THR A 28 13.53 18.08 0.37
N ARG A 29 13.06 18.68 1.46
CA ARG A 29 13.86 19.61 2.28
C ARG A 29 15.09 18.96 2.92
N ARG A 30 15.01 17.65 3.12
CA ARG A 30 16.09 16.89 3.75
C ARG A 30 17.07 16.35 2.71
N ALA A 31 16.64 16.12 1.46
CA ALA A 31 17.51 15.68 0.38
C ALA A 31 18.70 16.66 0.14
N PRO A 32 19.97 16.20 0.21
CA PRO A 32 21.14 17.05 0.05
C PRO A 32 21.28 17.48 -1.42
N GLU A 33 21.83 18.67 -1.62
CA GLU A 33 21.97 19.31 -2.93
C GLU A 33 23.09 18.69 -3.80
N GLN A 34 24.03 17.92 -3.23
CA GLN A 34 25.19 17.37 -3.93
C GLN A 34 25.08 15.86 -4.19
N ASP A 35 25.40 15.42 -5.42
CA ASP A 35 25.21 14.03 -5.88
C ASP A 35 26.03 12.96 -5.14
N ILE A 36 27.20 13.32 -4.59
CA ILE A 36 28.08 12.37 -3.87
C ILE A 36 27.49 12.00 -2.50
N ASP A 37 26.84 12.94 -1.83
CA ASP A 37 26.13 12.72 -0.56
C ASP A 37 24.75 12.06 -0.77
N ARG A 38 24.21 12.14 -2.00
CA ARG A 38 22.90 11.59 -2.35
C ARG A 38 22.85 10.07 -2.28
N ALA A 39 23.97 9.37 -2.52
CA ALA A 39 24.04 7.90 -2.44
C ALA A 39 23.94 7.38 -0.99
N ASN A 40 24.62 8.01 -0.03
CA ASN A 40 24.47 7.70 1.39
C ASN A 40 23.14 8.21 1.96
N TRP A 41 22.65 9.35 1.46
CA TRP A 41 21.36 9.91 1.83
C TRP A 41 20.15 9.05 1.40
N ALA A 42 20.24 8.37 0.26
CA ALA A 42 19.16 7.50 -0.22
C ALA A 42 18.81 6.39 0.80
N VAL A 43 19.79 5.94 1.60
CA VAL A 43 19.60 4.91 2.63
C VAL A 43 19.30 5.54 4.00
N ASP A 44 20.19 6.40 4.51
CA ASP A 44 20.06 6.96 5.87
C ASP A 44 19.06 8.13 5.95
N GLY A 45 19.01 8.96 4.91
CA GLY A 45 18.07 10.08 4.80
C GLY A 45 16.62 9.63 4.67
N HIS A 46 16.37 8.59 3.86
CA HIS A 46 15.05 7.98 3.77
C HIS A 46 14.62 7.37 5.13
N ALA A 47 15.51 6.64 5.81
CA ALA A 47 15.20 6.06 7.13
C ALA A 47 14.89 7.13 8.20
N ASN A 48 15.60 8.25 8.18
CA ASN A 48 15.34 9.39 9.08
C ASN A 48 13.97 10.02 8.86
N VAL A 49 13.58 10.26 7.60
CA VAL A 49 12.23 10.79 7.28
C VAL A 49 11.15 9.79 7.70
N VAL A 50 11.35 8.48 7.49
CA VAL A 50 10.44 7.44 7.99
C VAL A 50 10.27 7.50 9.51
N ALA A 51 11.36 7.68 10.25
CA ALA A 51 11.30 7.79 11.71
C ALA A 51 10.56 9.06 12.16
N GLU A 52 10.79 10.19 11.51
CA GLU A 52 10.11 11.47 11.81
C GLU A 52 8.60 11.36 11.54
N VAL A 53 8.19 10.80 10.39
CA VAL A 53 6.78 10.56 10.05
C VAL A 53 6.12 9.57 11.02
N SER A 54 6.84 8.50 11.38
CA SER A 54 6.38 7.51 12.36
C SER A 54 6.09 8.15 13.71
N ALA A 55 7.01 9.00 14.20
CA ALA A 55 6.86 9.72 15.46
C ALA A 55 5.74 10.77 15.39
N ALA A 56 5.66 11.56 14.32
CA ALA A 56 4.67 12.62 14.17
C ALA A 56 3.22 12.10 14.10
N LEU A 57 3.01 10.94 13.46
CA LEU A 57 1.67 10.35 13.29
C LEU A 57 1.34 9.28 14.34
N GLY A 58 2.29 8.88 15.19
CA GLY A 58 2.11 7.79 16.15
C GLY A 58 1.83 6.43 15.49
N ILE A 59 2.48 6.14 14.36
CA ILE A 59 2.30 4.91 13.58
C ILE A 59 3.59 4.11 13.47
N SER A 60 3.51 2.82 13.12
CA SER A 60 4.70 2.00 12.89
C SER A 60 5.57 2.51 11.73
N ARG A 61 6.88 2.23 11.79
CA ARG A 61 7.83 2.59 10.71
C ARG A 61 7.43 2.02 9.35
N GLY A 62 6.89 0.79 9.31
CA GLY A 62 6.38 0.18 8.07
C GLY A 62 5.22 0.98 7.46
N ARG A 63 4.29 1.49 8.28
CA ARG A 63 3.21 2.36 7.81
C ARG A 63 3.75 3.71 7.33
N ALA A 64 4.67 4.31 8.09
CA ALA A 64 5.32 5.57 7.71
C ALA A 64 6.09 5.45 6.38
N ARG A 65 6.82 4.34 6.17
CA ARG A 65 7.49 4.01 4.90
C ARG A 65 6.51 3.96 3.74
N GLY A 66 5.36 3.34 3.93
CA GLY A 66 4.29 3.30 2.92
C GLY A 66 3.77 4.70 2.56
N LEU A 67 3.52 5.55 3.55
CA LEU A 67 3.09 6.94 3.32
C LEU A 67 4.17 7.76 2.61
N LEU A 68 5.43 7.63 3.03
CA LEU A 68 6.56 8.31 2.39
C LEU A 68 6.70 7.91 0.92
N ARG A 69 6.56 6.62 0.58
CA ARG A 69 6.56 6.17 -0.81
C ARG A 69 5.47 6.86 -1.63
N TYR A 70 4.22 6.86 -1.14
CA TYR A 70 3.13 7.54 -1.85
C TYR A 70 3.38 9.04 -2.01
N ALA A 71 3.93 9.69 -0.98
CA ALA A 71 4.24 11.11 -1.01
C ALA A 71 5.30 11.46 -2.08
N ILE A 72 6.36 10.66 -2.17
CA ILE A 72 7.43 10.83 -3.19
C ILE A 72 6.85 10.60 -4.59
N ASP A 73 6.16 9.48 -4.82
CA ASP A 73 5.58 9.16 -6.13
C ASP A 73 4.59 10.23 -6.61
N LEU A 74 3.71 10.72 -5.72
CA LEU A 74 2.76 11.79 -6.05
C LEU A 74 3.47 13.11 -6.40
N ARG A 75 4.55 13.44 -5.69
CA ARG A 75 5.29 14.70 -5.88
C ARG A 75 6.15 14.68 -7.13
N GLU A 76 6.87 13.59 -7.36
CA GLU A 76 7.93 13.50 -8.37
C GLU A 76 7.45 12.88 -9.69
N ARG A 77 6.45 11.99 -9.64
CA ARG A 77 6.03 11.20 -10.80
C ARG A 77 4.59 11.46 -11.22
N LEU A 78 3.69 11.70 -10.27
CA LEU A 78 2.24 11.78 -10.53
C LEU A 78 1.58 13.09 -10.03
N PRO A 79 2.11 14.27 -10.42
CA PRO A 79 1.63 15.55 -9.87
C PRO A 79 0.16 15.85 -10.21
N ARG A 80 -0.36 15.44 -11.38
CA ARG A 80 -1.76 15.68 -11.74
C ARG A 80 -2.72 14.80 -10.95
N VAL A 81 -2.34 13.56 -10.65
CA VAL A 81 -3.09 12.71 -9.72
C VAL A 81 -3.06 13.31 -8.31
N ALA A 82 -1.94 13.89 -7.87
CA ALA A 82 -1.86 14.60 -6.60
C ALA A 82 -2.84 15.78 -6.53
N GLU A 83 -2.95 16.59 -7.59
CA GLU A 83 -3.93 17.68 -7.68
C GLU A 83 -5.38 17.19 -7.58
N VAL A 84 -5.72 16.12 -8.28
CA VAL A 84 -7.07 15.52 -8.22
C VAL A 84 -7.37 15.00 -6.82
N PHE A 85 -6.39 14.38 -6.15
CA PHE A 85 -6.52 13.92 -4.78
C PHE A 85 -6.66 15.08 -3.79
N ALA A 86 -5.90 16.16 -3.97
CA ALA A 86 -5.98 17.37 -3.15
C ALA A 86 -7.34 18.08 -3.23
N ARG A 87 -8.05 17.96 -4.36
CA ARG A 87 -9.44 18.43 -4.52
C ARG A 87 -10.48 17.47 -3.90
N GLY A 88 -10.04 16.31 -3.41
CA GLY A 88 -10.88 15.28 -2.81
C GLY A 88 -11.68 14.44 -3.82
N ASP A 89 -11.36 14.51 -5.12
CA ASP A 89 -12.11 13.86 -6.19
C ASP A 89 -11.90 12.34 -6.26
N ILE A 90 -10.82 11.86 -5.66
CA ILE A 90 -10.46 10.44 -5.55
C ILE A 90 -10.14 10.11 -4.09
N ASP A 91 -10.33 8.86 -3.69
CA ASP A 91 -9.95 8.39 -2.36
C ASP A 91 -8.51 7.85 -2.33
N PHE A 92 -8.02 7.62 -1.11
CA PHE A 92 -6.71 7.01 -0.89
C PHE A 92 -6.56 5.65 -1.59
N ARG A 93 -7.64 4.86 -1.65
CA ARG A 93 -7.64 3.53 -2.30
C ARG A 93 -7.33 3.65 -3.79
N LEU A 94 -7.94 4.60 -4.47
CA LEU A 94 -7.73 4.84 -5.89
C LEU A 94 -6.33 5.41 -6.12
N MET A 95 -5.92 6.42 -5.36
CA MET A 95 -4.57 6.99 -5.42
C MET A 95 -3.50 5.91 -5.25
N ALA A 96 -3.60 5.10 -4.20
CA ALA A 96 -2.64 4.04 -3.91
C ALA A 96 -2.60 2.97 -5.02
N ALA A 97 -3.74 2.69 -5.65
CA ALA A 97 -3.79 1.79 -6.80
C ALA A 97 -3.05 2.39 -7.99
N VAL A 98 -3.23 3.69 -8.28
CA VAL A 98 -2.51 4.35 -9.38
C VAL A 98 -1.00 4.28 -9.15
N VAL A 99 -0.53 4.72 -7.98
CA VAL A 99 0.90 4.67 -7.62
C VAL A 99 1.48 3.26 -7.81
N SER A 100 0.82 2.25 -7.23
CA SER A 100 1.28 0.86 -7.34
C SER A 100 1.25 0.30 -8.77
N ARG A 101 0.37 0.81 -9.65
CA ARG A 101 0.29 0.34 -11.03
C ARG A 101 1.24 1.08 -11.98
N THR A 102 1.68 2.29 -11.63
CA THR A 102 2.66 3.07 -12.41
C THR A 102 4.10 2.89 -11.94
N GLU A 103 4.33 2.23 -10.80
CA GLU A 103 5.65 2.08 -10.17
C GLU A 103 6.75 1.60 -11.13
N LEU A 104 6.44 0.64 -12.01
CA LEU A 104 7.38 0.02 -12.95
C LEU A 104 7.51 0.73 -14.30
N VAL A 105 6.80 1.84 -14.51
CA VAL A 105 6.97 2.64 -15.74
C VAL A 105 8.16 3.56 -15.53
N GLU A 106 9.29 3.21 -16.11
CA GLU A 106 10.56 3.93 -15.91
C GLU A 106 10.68 5.16 -16.80
N ASP A 107 10.08 5.14 -18.01
CA ASP A 107 10.12 6.27 -18.94
C ASP A 107 9.30 7.46 -18.37
N PRO A 108 9.97 8.59 -18.03
CA PRO A 108 9.29 9.75 -17.46
C PRO A 108 8.23 10.37 -18.37
N GLU A 109 8.38 10.28 -19.70
CA GLU A 109 7.37 10.79 -20.63
C GLU A 109 6.11 9.93 -20.61
N LEU A 110 6.26 8.61 -20.50
CA LEU A 110 5.13 7.68 -20.39
C LEU A 110 4.42 7.86 -19.05
N VAL A 111 5.18 8.05 -17.97
CA VAL A 111 4.62 8.36 -16.66
C VAL A 111 3.81 9.67 -16.70
N ALA A 112 4.33 10.73 -17.33
CA ALA A 112 3.61 11.99 -17.45
C ALA A 112 2.31 11.86 -18.29
N LYS A 113 2.33 11.05 -19.37
CA LYS A 113 1.13 10.73 -20.17
C LYS A 113 0.11 9.94 -19.36
N LEU A 114 0.57 8.97 -18.55
CA LEU A 114 -0.27 8.18 -17.64
C LEU A 114 -0.91 9.05 -16.56
N ASP A 115 -0.11 9.87 -15.88
CA ASP A 115 -0.56 10.81 -14.85
C ASP A 115 -1.68 11.71 -15.38
N ALA A 116 -1.45 12.33 -16.55
CA ALA A 116 -2.45 13.15 -17.24
C ALA A 116 -3.75 12.38 -17.57
N ALA A 117 -3.62 11.17 -18.12
CA ALA A 117 -4.76 10.37 -18.51
C ALA A 117 -5.56 9.88 -17.30
N VAL A 118 -4.89 9.39 -16.27
CA VAL A 118 -5.52 8.92 -15.04
C VAL A 118 -6.19 10.08 -14.33
N ALA A 119 -5.50 11.20 -14.10
CA ALA A 119 -6.06 12.38 -13.45
C ALA A 119 -7.37 12.85 -14.10
N LYS A 120 -7.43 12.85 -15.44
CA LYS A 120 -8.64 13.21 -16.20
C LYS A 120 -9.83 12.29 -15.94
N HIS A 121 -9.61 10.99 -15.71
CA HIS A 121 -10.68 10.00 -15.67
C HIS A 121 -10.97 9.41 -14.29
N ALA A 122 -10.04 9.55 -13.33
CA ALA A 122 -10.03 8.82 -12.07
C ALA A 122 -11.31 9.02 -11.23
N HIS A 123 -11.89 10.22 -11.20
CA HIS A 123 -13.15 10.49 -10.49
C HIS A 123 -14.31 9.56 -10.91
N ARG A 124 -14.32 9.06 -12.16
CA ARG A 124 -15.35 8.13 -12.66
C ARG A 124 -15.16 6.70 -12.18
N TRP A 125 -13.99 6.38 -11.63
CA TRP A 125 -13.61 5.02 -11.24
C TRP A 125 -13.85 4.73 -9.76
N MET A 126 -14.32 5.72 -8.99
CA MET A 126 -14.65 5.58 -7.56
C MET A 126 -15.61 4.42 -7.26
N ARG A 127 -16.53 4.13 -8.20
CA ARG A 127 -17.49 3.01 -8.11
C ARG A 127 -16.93 1.64 -8.51
N LEU A 128 -15.70 1.57 -9.03
CA LEU A 128 -15.10 0.32 -9.45
C LEU A 128 -14.55 -0.45 -8.25
N SER A 129 -14.79 -1.77 -8.26
CA SER A 129 -14.11 -2.69 -7.34
C SER A 129 -12.59 -2.66 -7.57
N LYS A 130 -11.82 -3.13 -6.58
CA LYS A 130 -10.35 -3.15 -6.67
C LYS A 130 -9.84 -3.87 -7.93
N PRO A 131 -10.34 -5.08 -8.32
CA PRO A 131 -9.88 -5.74 -9.54
C PRO A 131 -10.18 -4.93 -10.81
N LYS A 132 -11.39 -4.37 -10.93
CA LYS A 132 -11.78 -3.55 -12.09
C LYS A 132 -11.01 -2.23 -12.18
N LEU A 133 -10.65 -1.66 -11.03
CA LEU A 133 -9.80 -0.48 -10.98
C LEU A 133 -8.40 -0.80 -11.50
N ILE A 134 -7.81 -1.91 -11.05
CA ILE A 134 -6.49 -2.37 -11.51
C ILE A 134 -6.52 -2.61 -13.01
N GLU A 135 -7.48 -3.37 -13.51
CA GLU A 135 -7.66 -3.62 -14.95
C GLU A 135 -7.78 -2.32 -15.76
N ARG A 136 -8.50 -1.33 -15.22
CA ARG A 136 -8.66 -0.03 -15.87
C ARG A 136 -7.36 0.76 -15.95
N ILE A 137 -6.55 0.76 -14.89
CA ILE A 137 -5.25 1.44 -14.90
C ILE A 137 -4.29 0.70 -15.84
N ASP A 138 -4.29 -0.63 -15.80
CA ASP A 138 -3.44 -1.48 -16.64
C ASP A 138 -3.71 -1.30 -18.12
N MET A 139 -4.98 -1.06 -18.50
CA MET A 139 -5.32 -0.70 -19.88
C MET A 139 -4.65 0.62 -20.31
N TRP A 140 -4.57 1.62 -19.44
CA TRP A 140 -3.87 2.87 -19.74
C TRP A 140 -2.36 2.65 -19.82
N VAL A 141 -1.79 1.86 -18.90
CA VAL A 141 -0.37 1.48 -18.93
C VAL A 141 -0.05 0.77 -20.24
N ALA A 142 -0.79 -0.28 -20.60
CA ALA A 142 -0.58 -1.03 -21.85
C ALA A 142 -0.75 -0.17 -23.12
N ARG A 143 -1.56 0.89 -23.06
CA ARG A 143 -1.76 1.82 -24.17
C ARG A 143 -0.55 2.72 -24.40
N PHE A 144 0.09 3.20 -23.33
CA PHE A 144 1.23 4.10 -23.43
C PHE A 144 2.57 3.37 -23.43
N ASP A 145 2.63 2.22 -22.75
CA ASP A 145 3.77 1.35 -22.64
C ASP A 145 3.39 -0.11 -23.01
N PRO A 146 3.27 -0.42 -24.32
CA PRO A 146 2.91 -1.77 -24.78
C PRO A 146 4.00 -2.82 -24.48
N ALA A 147 5.25 -2.36 -24.31
CA ALA A 147 6.42 -3.17 -24.01
C ALA A 147 6.60 -3.41 -22.50
N GLY A 148 6.20 -2.45 -21.65
CA GLY A 148 6.11 -2.55 -20.19
C GLY A 148 4.97 -3.43 -19.70
N ARG A 149 4.54 -4.40 -20.53
CA ARG A 149 3.80 -5.56 -20.07
C ARG A 149 4.59 -6.15 -18.91
N ARG A 150 4.04 -5.97 -17.73
CA ARG A 150 4.51 -6.45 -16.43
C ARG A 150 5.11 -7.85 -16.57
N MET A 151 6.41 -7.94 -16.81
CA MET A 151 7.20 -8.91 -16.07
C MET A 151 7.10 -8.39 -14.63
N PRO A 152 6.56 -9.14 -13.66
CA PRO A 152 6.74 -8.75 -12.27
C PRO A 152 8.23 -8.54 -12.09
N ASN A 153 8.69 -7.30 -11.91
CA ASN A 153 10.09 -7.06 -11.62
C ASN A 153 10.39 -7.93 -10.40
N GLN A 154 11.32 -8.85 -10.59
CA GLN A 154 11.84 -9.72 -9.55
C GLN A 154 12.82 -8.92 -8.70
N ASN A 155 12.42 -7.72 -8.22
CA ASN A 155 13.12 -7.13 -7.09
C ASN A 155 12.75 -7.98 -5.88
N ASP A 156 13.47 -9.08 -5.79
CA ASP A 156 13.43 -10.10 -4.76
C ASP A 156 14.06 -9.55 -3.46
N ASP A 157 14.76 -8.41 -3.54
CA ASP A 157 15.57 -7.86 -2.46
C ASP A 157 14.74 -7.07 -1.41
N ASP A 158 13.52 -6.65 -1.76
CA ASP A 158 12.61 -5.92 -0.84
C ASP A 158 11.64 -6.84 -0.08
N ARG A 159 11.78 -8.17 -0.21
CA ARG A 159 10.95 -9.10 0.56
C ARG A 159 11.45 -9.19 1.99
N TYR A 160 10.53 -9.14 2.93
CA TYR A 160 10.85 -9.29 4.34
C TYR A 160 9.70 -9.96 5.08
N VAL A 161 10.03 -10.53 6.24
CA VAL A 161 9.09 -10.91 7.29
C VAL A 161 9.68 -10.40 8.60
N GLU A 162 8.98 -9.48 9.25
CA GLU A 162 9.33 -8.95 10.56
C GLU A 162 8.25 -9.37 11.56
N ILE A 163 8.68 -9.92 12.69
CA ILE A 163 7.81 -10.28 13.81
C ILE A 163 8.33 -9.56 15.04
N GLY A 164 7.45 -8.82 15.70
CA GLY A 164 7.81 -8.04 16.88
C GLY A 164 6.66 -7.95 17.87
N PRO A 165 6.95 -7.67 19.15
CA PRO A 165 5.92 -7.49 20.15
C PRO A 165 5.03 -6.29 19.78
N VAL A 166 3.74 -6.43 20.05
CA VAL A 166 2.77 -5.32 20.11
C VAL A 166 2.12 -5.32 21.49
N ASP A 167 1.28 -4.32 21.78
CA ASP A 167 0.64 -4.19 23.10
C ASP A 167 -0.14 -5.45 23.51
N SER A 168 -0.29 -5.65 24.83
CA SER A 168 -1.13 -6.69 25.44
C SER A 168 -0.74 -8.14 25.12
N GLY A 169 0.57 -8.44 25.02
CA GLY A 169 1.07 -9.83 24.89
C GLY A 169 0.89 -10.45 23.51
N LEU A 170 0.57 -9.64 22.50
CA LEU A 170 0.45 -10.07 21.11
C LEU A 170 1.73 -9.76 20.34
N ALA A 171 1.88 -10.38 19.16
CA ALA A 171 2.94 -10.06 18.21
C ALA A 171 2.34 -9.61 16.88
N GLY A 172 2.93 -8.58 16.29
CA GLY A 172 2.62 -8.15 14.93
C GLY A 172 3.52 -8.87 13.92
N ILE A 173 2.97 -9.17 12.75
CA ILE A 173 3.72 -9.69 11.60
C ILE A 173 3.58 -8.68 10.45
N TRP A 174 4.71 -8.21 9.92
CA TRP A 174 4.77 -7.38 8.73
C TRP A 174 5.56 -8.11 7.67
N ALA A 175 4.99 -8.28 6.48
CA ALA A 175 5.66 -9.01 5.42
C ALA A 175 5.40 -8.42 4.04
N GLN A 176 6.44 -8.46 3.21
CA GLN A 176 6.36 -8.24 1.78
C GLN A 176 6.81 -9.54 1.10
N LEU A 177 5.84 -10.27 0.53
CA LEU A 177 6.06 -11.56 -0.11
C LEU A 177 5.85 -11.43 -1.62
N ARG A 178 6.35 -12.41 -2.38
CA ARG A 178 5.94 -12.52 -3.79
C ARG A 178 4.43 -12.72 -3.85
N ALA A 179 3.78 -12.12 -4.83
CA ALA A 179 2.33 -12.19 -4.95
C ALA A 179 1.77 -13.63 -4.96
N PRO A 180 2.40 -14.63 -5.63
CA PRO A 180 1.97 -16.02 -5.55
C PRO A 180 2.09 -16.59 -4.13
N ASP A 181 3.19 -16.30 -3.43
CA ASP A 181 3.46 -16.79 -2.07
C ASP A 181 2.47 -16.16 -1.06
N GLY A 182 2.20 -14.86 -1.18
CA GLY A 182 1.19 -14.17 -0.38
C GLY A 182 -0.22 -14.75 -0.60
N ALA A 183 -0.59 -15.03 -1.85
CA ALA A 183 -1.88 -15.68 -2.15
C ALA A 183 -1.94 -17.15 -1.70
N ALA A 184 -0.82 -17.86 -1.68
CA ALA A 184 -0.73 -19.20 -1.13
C ALA A 184 -0.89 -19.18 0.40
N LEU A 185 -0.18 -18.28 1.09
CA LEU A 185 -0.28 -18.09 2.53
C LEU A 185 -1.71 -17.68 2.95
N ASP A 186 -2.31 -16.72 2.23
CA ASP A 186 -3.69 -16.27 2.44
C ASP A 186 -4.67 -17.46 2.41
N ARG A 187 -4.62 -18.26 1.34
CA ARG A 187 -5.46 -19.46 1.18
C ARG A 187 -5.18 -20.53 2.23
N LYS A 188 -3.91 -20.79 2.58
CA LYS A 188 -3.56 -21.81 3.58
C LYS A 188 -4.11 -21.44 4.96
N LEU A 189 -4.03 -20.16 5.36
CA LEU A 189 -4.59 -19.70 6.63
C LEU A 189 -6.12 -19.81 6.68
N ASP A 190 -6.81 -19.47 5.59
CA ASP A 190 -8.26 -19.68 5.51
C ASP A 190 -8.63 -21.17 5.55
N ALA A 191 -7.87 -22.02 4.85
CA ALA A 191 -8.11 -23.46 4.85
C ALA A 191 -7.91 -24.07 6.25
N LEU A 192 -6.83 -23.71 6.95
CA LEU A 192 -6.58 -24.13 8.33
C LEU A 192 -7.69 -23.65 9.27
N ALA A 193 -8.07 -22.37 9.18
CA ALA A 193 -9.16 -21.80 9.98
C ALA A 193 -10.53 -22.48 9.74
N ALA A 194 -10.72 -23.11 8.59
CA ALA A 194 -11.93 -23.85 8.24
C ALA A 194 -11.93 -25.32 8.73
N THR A 195 -10.82 -25.83 9.27
CA THR A 195 -10.74 -27.22 9.76
C THR A 195 -11.47 -27.46 11.08
N VAL A 196 -11.72 -26.40 11.87
CA VAL A 196 -12.48 -26.51 13.11
C VAL A 196 -13.99 -26.58 12.83
N CYS A 197 -14.73 -27.22 13.74
CA CYS A 197 -16.16 -27.39 13.56
C CYS A 197 -16.94 -26.08 13.77
N ARG A 198 -18.23 -26.09 13.41
CA ARG A 198 -19.13 -24.93 13.56
C ARG A 198 -19.36 -24.50 15.02
N ASN A 199 -19.10 -25.38 15.98
CA ASN A 199 -19.26 -25.11 17.42
C ASN A 199 -17.97 -24.54 18.05
N ASP A 200 -16.89 -24.36 17.27
CA ASP A 200 -15.69 -23.72 17.80
C ASP A 200 -16.02 -22.31 18.29
N PRO A 201 -15.67 -21.97 19.56
CA PRO A 201 -16.11 -20.71 20.17
C PRO A 201 -15.43 -19.48 19.56
N ARG A 202 -14.33 -19.65 18.80
CA ARG A 202 -13.56 -18.55 18.26
C ARG A 202 -14.23 -17.92 17.04
N THR A 203 -14.11 -16.60 16.94
CA THR A 203 -14.53 -15.86 15.75
C THR A 203 -13.71 -16.26 14.52
N LYS A 204 -14.21 -15.92 13.32
CA LYS A 204 -13.45 -16.17 12.07
C LYS A 204 -12.08 -15.49 12.08
N ARG A 205 -11.96 -14.31 12.71
CA ARG A 205 -10.71 -13.56 12.80
C ARG A 205 -9.72 -14.24 13.74
N GLU A 206 -10.16 -14.67 14.91
CA GLU A 206 -9.33 -15.39 15.90
C GLU A 206 -8.86 -16.74 15.34
N ARG A 207 -9.75 -17.54 14.73
CA ARG A 207 -9.36 -18.81 14.08
C ARG A 207 -8.28 -18.61 13.02
N ARG A 208 -8.41 -17.53 12.25
CA ARG A 208 -7.41 -17.20 11.23
C ARG A 208 -6.09 -16.69 11.82
N ALA A 209 -6.13 -16.02 12.96
CA ALA A 209 -4.92 -15.66 13.70
C ALA A 209 -4.23 -16.91 14.27
N ASP A 210 -4.98 -17.80 14.93
CA ASP A 210 -4.47 -19.05 15.51
C ASP A 210 -3.97 -20.04 14.45
N ALA A 211 -4.51 -19.96 13.22
CA ALA A 211 -4.02 -20.72 12.07
C ALA A 211 -2.53 -20.45 11.78
N PHE A 212 -1.99 -19.27 12.14
CA PHE A 212 -0.54 -19.04 12.05
C PHE A 212 0.24 -19.94 13.00
N GLY A 213 -0.22 -20.12 14.24
CA GLY A 213 0.42 -21.03 15.20
C GLY A 213 0.38 -22.48 14.72
N THR A 214 -0.74 -22.89 14.12
CA THR A 214 -0.92 -24.22 13.52
C THR A 214 0.02 -24.43 12.33
N LEU A 215 0.11 -23.44 11.45
CA LEU A 215 1.03 -23.44 10.30
C LEU A 215 2.49 -23.49 10.75
N ALA A 216 2.88 -22.70 11.75
CA ALA A 216 4.24 -22.67 12.30
C ALA A 216 4.64 -23.99 12.97
N ALA A 217 3.68 -24.69 13.57
CA ALA A 217 3.86 -26.04 14.11
C ALA A 217 3.91 -27.14 13.03
N GLY A 218 3.73 -26.79 11.75
CA GLY A 218 3.72 -27.75 10.64
C GLY A 218 2.47 -28.64 10.61
N LEU A 219 1.36 -28.20 11.22
CA LEU A 219 0.12 -28.96 11.29
C LEU A 219 -0.82 -28.60 10.13
N ASP A 220 -1.56 -29.60 9.66
CA ASP A 220 -2.53 -29.45 8.56
C ASP A 220 -3.97 -29.19 9.01
N ALA A 221 -4.22 -29.23 10.32
CA ALA A 221 -5.53 -28.94 10.90
C ALA A 221 -5.39 -28.30 12.28
N MET A 222 -6.31 -27.39 12.59
CA MET A 222 -6.45 -26.77 13.90
C MET A 222 -7.20 -27.72 14.85
N ARG A 223 -6.86 -27.65 16.14
CA ARG A 223 -7.67 -28.28 17.20
C ARG A 223 -8.88 -27.41 17.50
N CYS A 224 -10.06 -28.02 17.56
CA CYS A 224 -11.27 -27.32 18.00
C CYS A 224 -11.16 -27.00 19.51
N GLU A 225 -11.73 -25.88 19.93
CA GLU A 225 -11.87 -25.51 21.35
C GLU A 225 -13.29 -25.73 21.89
N CYS A 226 -14.06 -26.54 21.18
CA CYS A 226 -15.47 -26.80 21.47
C CYS A 226 -15.73 -27.88 22.54
N GLY A 227 -14.69 -28.55 23.05
CA GLY A 227 -14.79 -29.68 23.99
C GLY A 227 -14.82 -31.04 23.31
#